data_AF-A0A3M1QW73-F1
#
_entry.id   AF-A0A3M1QW73-F1
#
_cell.length_a   1.000
_cell.length_b   1.000
_cell.length_c   1.000
_cell.angle_alpha   90.00
_cell.angle_beta   90.00
_cell.angle_gamma   90.00
#
_symmetry.space_group_name_H-M   'P 1'
#
loop_
_entity.id
_entity.type
_entity.pdbx_description
1 polymer ?
#
loop_
_entity_poly.entity_id
_entity_poly.type
_entity_poly.pdbx_seq_one_letter_code
_entity_poly.pdbx_strand_id
1 'polypeptide(L)'
;MARTLLLAACLWLALPAAASPAASPTETIHTTVDQVIAILKRPDLDRAERRRRVVAVVRPQFDFTAMARATLALYWRRATPAQRRAFVERLTRLLEATYIGRIDEYHDE
;
A
#
# COMPACT_ATOMS: atom_id res chain seq x y z
N MET A 1 -0.42 50.91 13.49
CA MET A 1 -0.03 49.59 14.03
C MET A 1 -0.93 48.45 13.52
N ALA A 2 -2.27 48.55 13.58
CA ALA A 2 -3.14 47.47 13.08
C ALA A 2 -2.97 47.14 11.57
N ARG A 3 -2.77 48.16 10.71
CA ARG A 3 -2.53 47.97 9.26
C ARG A 3 -1.21 47.26 8.94
N THR A 4 -0.15 47.58 9.68
CA THR A 4 1.15 46.92 9.52
C THR A 4 1.13 45.48 10.03
N LEU A 5 0.36 45.20 11.09
CA LEU A 5 0.13 43.84 11.60
C LEU A 5 -0.71 42.99 10.62
N LEU A 6 -1.73 43.58 9.98
CA LEU A 6 -2.54 42.91 8.95
C LEU A 6 -1.72 42.58 7.69
N LEU A 7 -0.85 43.48 7.25
CA LEU A 7 0.06 43.25 6.11
C LEU A 7 1.08 42.14 6.41
N ALA A 8 1.62 42.10 7.63
CA ALA A 8 2.55 41.05 8.05
C ALA A 8 1.87 39.67 8.15
N ALA A 9 0.62 39.62 8.62
CA ALA A 9 -0.16 38.38 8.68
C ALA A 9 -0.50 37.82 7.28
N CYS A 10 -0.89 38.68 6.34
CA CYS A 10 -1.13 38.27 4.95
C CYS A 10 0.15 37.76 4.26
N LEU A 11 1.32 38.32 4.61
CA LEU A 11 2.60 37.87 4.04
C LEU A 11 3.01 36.48 4.55
N TRP A 12 2.65 36.12 5.79
CA TRP A 12 2.88 34.78 6.35
C TRP A 12 1.98 33.71 5.72
N LEU A 13 0.74 34.04 5.37
CA LEU A 13 -0.18 33.15 4.66
C LEU A 13 0.18 32.94 3.18
N ALA A 14 1.03 33.79 2.63
CA ALA A 14 1.49 33.71 1.24
C ALA A 14 2.74 32.85 1.05
N LEU A 15 3.34 32.32 2.13
CA LEU A 15 4.42 31.34 1.97
C LEU A 15 3.84 30.06 1.35
N PRO A 16 4.31 29.64 0.17
CA PRO A 16 3.94 28.34 -0.37
C PRO A 16 4.38 27.28 0.64
N ALA A 17 3.44 26.45 1.09
CA ALA A 17 3.80 25.28 1.88
C ALA A 17 4.80 24.48 1.05
N ALA A 18 6.00 24.28 1.58
CA ALA A 18 7.00 23.42 0.95
C ALA A 18 6.40 22.00 0.92
N ALA A 19 5.84 21.62 -0.22
CA ALA A 19 5.41 20.27 -0.45
C ALA A 19 6.66 19.40 -0.54
N SER A 20 6.86 18.50 0.43
CA SER A 20 7.88 17.48 0.31
C SER A 20 7.62 16.66 -0.96
N PRO A 21 8.63 16.41 -1.80
CA PRO A 21 8.44 15.58 -2.97
C PRO A 21 7.92 14.21 -2.54
N ALA A 22 6.87 13.73 -3.20
CA ALA A 22 6.39 12.37 -2.98
C ALA A 22 7.50 11.37 -3.36
N ALA A 23 7.62 10.29 -2.59
CA ALA A 23 8.59 9.24 -2.86
C ALA A 23 8.40 8.69 -4.29
N SER A 24 9.50 8.36 -4.96
CA SER A 24 9.42 7.74 -6.28
C SER A 24 8.77 6.34 -6.18
N PRO A 25 8.23 5.78 -7.29
CA PRO A 25 7.73 4.40 -7.28
C PRO A 25 8.78 3.39 -6.82
N THR A 26 10.03 3.55 -7.28
CA THR A 26 11.15 2.70 -6.87
C THR A 26 11.41 2.80 -5.37
N GLU A 27 11.47 4.01 -4.83
CA GLU A 27 11.68 4.25 -3.39
C GLU A 27 10.54 3.70 -2.53
N THR A 28 9.31 3.80 -3.01
CA THR A 28 8.12 3.25 -2.34
C THR A 28 8.21 1.73 -2.21
N ILE A 29 8.60 1.05 -3.29
CA ILE A 29 8.78 -0.41 -3.28
C ILE A 29 9.98 -0.81 -2.42
N HIS A 30 11.11 -0.11 -2.51
CA HIS A 30 12.26 -0.35 -1.64
C HIS A 30 11.88 -0.25 -0.16
N THR A 31 11.18 0.82 0.22
CA THR A 31 10.71 1.02 1.60
C THR A 31 9.80 -0.13 2.06
N THR A 32 8.92 -0.61 1.17
CA THR A 32 8.04 -1.75 1.48
C THR A 32 8.83 -3.04 1.68
N VAL A 33 9.82 -3.30 0.82
CA VAL A 33 10.70 -4.48 0.92
C VAL A 33 11.49 -4.44 2.23
N ASP A 34 12.08 -3.29 2.58
CA ASP A 34 12.84 -3.11 3.82
C ASP A 34 11.95 -3.39 5.05
N GLN A 35 10.70 -2.93 5.04
CA GLN A 35 9.74 -3.20 6.11
C GLN A 35 9.40 -4.70 6.20
N VAL A 36 9.23 -5.39 5.07
CA VAL A 36 8.99 -6.83 5.06
C VAL A 36 10.20 -7.58 5.62
N ILE A 37 11.42 -7.26 5.19
CA ILE A 37 12.65 -7.88 5.71
C ILE A 37 12.79 -7.64 7.22
N ALA A 38 12.51 -6.41 7.68
CA ALA A 38 12.54 -6.09 9.10
C ALA A 38 11.53 -6.92 9.92
N ILE A 39 10.35 -7.23 9.36
CA ILE A 39 9.37 -8.13 9.98
C ILE A 39 9.88 -9.58 9.99
N LEU A 40 10.52 -10.04 8.92
CA LEU A 40 11.03 -11.41 8.81
C LEU A 40 12.17 -11.70 9.79
N LYS A 41 13.00 -10.69 10.08
CA LYS A 41 14.13 -10.79 11.02
C LYS A 41 13.73 -10.78 12.50
N ARG A 42 12.43 -10.67 12.82
CA ARG A 42 11.95 -10.67 14.21
C ARG A 42 11.78 -12.09 14.75
N PRO A 43 12.61 -12.54 15.72
CA PRO A 43 12.52 -13.88 16.28
C PRO A 43 11.35 -14.03 17.27
N ASP A 44 10.78 -12.92 17.74
CA ASP A 44 9.69 -12.89 18.73
C ASP A 44 8.30 -13.13 18.13
N LEU A 45 8.19 -13.13 16.79
CA LEU A 45 6.92 -13.32 16.10
C LEU A 45 6.71 -14.79 15.73
N ASP A 46 5.55 -15.33 16.12
CA ASP A 46 5.09 -16.59 15.56
C ASP A 46 4.81 -16.45 14.06
N ARG A 47 4.67 -17.58 13.37
CA ARG A 47 4.43 -17.63 11.92
C ARG A 47 3.17 -16.88 11.50
N ALA A 48 2.08 -16.99 12.26
CA ALA A 48 0.80 -16.40 11.89
C ALA A 48 0.82 -14.87 12.03
N GLU A 49 1.39 -14.36 13.11
CA GLU A 49 1.57 -12.95 13.37
C GLU A 49 2.52 -12.31 12.36
N ARG A 50 3.65 -12.98 12.07
CA ARG A 50 4.61 -12.51 11.05
C ARG A 50 3.93 -12.36 9.70
N ARG A 51 3.18 -13.37 9.25
CA ARG A 51 2.41 -13.31 7.99
C ARG A 51 1.39 -12.17 7.99
N ARG A 52 0.63 -12.00 9.08
CA ARG A 52 -0.34 -10.90 9.20
C ARG A 52 0.31 -9.54 9.02
N ARG A 53 1.49 -9.31 9.61
CA ARG A 53 2.23 -8.04 9.48
C ARG A 53 2.78 -7.83 8.08
N VAL A 54 3.35 -8.87 7.46
CA VAL A 54 3.79 -8.81 6.06
C VAL A 54 2.62 -8.42 5.15
N VAL A 55 1.48 -9.10 5.28
CA VAL A 55 0.28 -8.79 4.48
C VAL A 55 -0.16 -7.34 4.70
N ALA A 56 -0.14 -6.83 5.94
CA ALA A 56 -0.50 -5.45 6.23
C ALA A 56 0.40 -4.41 5.55
N VAL A 57 1.70 -4.70 5.42
CA VAL A 57 2.68 -3.82 4.75
C VAL A 57 2.57 -3.90 3.22
N VAL A 58 2.34 -5.10 2.69
CA VAL A 58 2.35 -5.35 1.24
C VAL A 58 1.04 -4.95 0.58
N ARG A 59 -0.11 -5.19 1.24
CA ARG A 59 -1.44 -4.99 0.67
C ARG A 59 -1.71 -3.58 0.11
N PRO A 60 -1.25 -2.47 0.74
CA PRO A 60 -1.40 -1.12 0.20
C PRO A 60 -0.70 -0.87 -1.15
N GLN A 61 0.29 -1.69 -1.51
CA GLN A 61 1.01 -1.56 -2.78
C GLN A 61 0.22 -2.06 -3.99
N PHE A 62 -0.93 -2.70 -3.77
CA PHE A 62 -1.73 -3.33 -4.81
C PHE A 62 -3.12 -2.70 -4.95
N ASP A 63 -3.46 -2.31 -6.17
CA ASP A 63 -4.85 -2.05 -6.56
C ASP A 63 -5.52 -3.36 -7.01
N PHE A 64 -6.05 -4.12 -6.04
CA PHE A 64 -6.75 -5.37 -6.31
C PHE A 64 -8.01 -5.19 -7.20
N THR A 65 -8.61 -4.00 -7.23
CA THR A 65 -9.75 -3.74 -8.10
C THR A 65 -9.30 -3.58 -9.55
N ALA A 66 -8.21 -2.86 -9.79
CA ALA A 66 -7.60 -2.76 -11.12
C ALA A 66 -7.11 -4.14 -11.60
N MET A 67 -6.45 -4.90 -10.73
CA MET A 67 -6.02 -6.28 -11.04
C MET A 67 -7.20 -7.17 -11.40
N ALA A 68 -8.24 -7.19 -10.57
CA ALA A 68 -9.46 -7.97 -10.82
C ALA A 68 -10.14 -7.59 -12.13
N ARG A 69 -10.19 -6.29 -12.44
CA ARG A 69 -10.72 -5.76 -13.70
C ARG A 69 -9.88 -6.22 -14.89
N ALA A 70 -8.55 -6.19 -14.77
CA ALA A 70 -7.64 -6.67 -15.79
C ALA A 70 -7.81 -8.18 -16.03
N THR A 71 -7.94 -8.97 -14.95
CA THR A 71 -8.17 -10.43 -15.04
C THR A 71 -9.49 -10.78 -15.72
N LEU A 72 -10.59 -10.08 -15.39
CA LEU A 72 -11.90 -10.36 -15.98
C LEU A 72 -12.10 -9.75 -17.37
N ALA A 73 -11.31 -8.74 -17.74
CA ALA A 73 -11.37 -8.06 -19.03
C ALA A 73 -12.83 -7.70 -19.43
N LEU A 74 -13.31 -8.19 -20.57
CA LEU A 74 -14.66 -7.93 -21.08
C LEU A 74 -15.79 -8.39 -20.13
N TYR A 75 -15.53 -9.41 -19.31
CA TYR A 75 -16.50 -9.94 -18.35
C TYR A 75 -16.71 -9.01 -17.15
N TRP A 76 -15.75 -8.11 -16.86
CA TRP A 76 -15.91 -7.11 -15.79
C TRP A 76 -17.17 -6.27 -15.99
N ARG A 77 -17.41 -5.82 -17.23
CA ARG A 77 -18.58 -4.99 -17.57
C ARG A 77 -19.90 -5.74 -17.41
N ARG A 78 -19.90 -7.06 -17.63
CA ARG A 78 -21.08 -7.93 -17.50
C ARG A 78 -21.40 -8.32 -16.05
N ALA A 79 -20.39 -8.32 -15.18
CA ALA A 79 -20.57 -8.66 -13.77
C ALA A 79 -21.37 -7.56 -13.02
N THR A 80 -22.29 -7.99 -12.15
CA THR A 80 -22.99 -7.10 -11.22
C THR A 80 -22.03 -6.50 -10.19
N PRO A 81 -22.38 -5.39 -9.52
CA PRO A 81 -21.56 -4.84 -8.44
C PRO A 81 -21.23 -5.85 -7.33
N ALA A 82 -22.18 -6.74 -7.00
CA ALA A 82 -21.95 -7.79 -6.00
C ALA A 82 -20.94 -8.84 -6.49
N GLN A 83 -21.05 -9.27 -7.76
CA GLN A 83 -20.10 -10.21 -8.36
C GLN A 83 -18.68 -9.61 -8.45
N ARG A 84 -18.56 -8.33 -8.82
CA ARG A 84 -17.26 -7.63 -8.85
C ARG A 84 -16.60 -7.61 -7.48
N ARG A 85 -17.34 -7.24 -6.42
CA ARG A 85 -16.81 -7.26 -5.05
C ARG A 85 -16.37 -8.66 -4.63
N ALA A 86 -17.22 -9.67 -4.86
CA ALA A 86 -16.91 -11.06 -4.52
C ALA A 86 -15.67 -11.57 -5.28
N PHE A 87 -15.51 -11.17 -6.55
CA PHE A 87 -14.35 -11.56 -7.34
C PHE A 87 -13.06 -10.89 -6.86
N VAL A 88 -13.09 -9.57 -6.58
CA VAL A 88 -11.94 -8.85 -5.99
C VAL A 88 -11.50 -9.54 -4.71
N GLU A 89 -12.44 -9.81 -3.80
CA GLU A 89 -12.17 -10.44 -2.51
C GLU A 89 -11.55 -11.84 -2.66
N ARG A 90 -12.09 -12.66 -3.56
CA ARG A 90 -11.58 -14.03 -3.82
C ARG A 90 -10.22 -14.00 -4.49
N LEU A 91 -10.00 -13.11 -5.46
CA LEU A 91 -8.72 -12.96 -6.15
C LEU A 91 -7.63 -12.51 -5.18
N THR A 92 -7.92 -11.52 -4.32
CA THR A 92 -6.98 -11.05 -3.28
C THR A 92 -6.58 -12.20 -2.36
N ARG A 93 -7.55 -12.97 -1.84
CA ARG A 93 -7.24 -14.13 -0.99
C ARG A 93 -6.39 -15.19 -1.69
N LEU A 94 -6.69 -15.46 -2.96
CA LEU A 94 -5.93 -16.42 -3.76
C LEU A 94 -4.47 -15.96 -3.89
N LEU A 95 -4.24 -14.69 -4.25
CA LEU A 95 -2.89 -14.13 -4.38
C LEU A 95 -2.14 -14.17 -3.05
N GLU A 96 -2.78 -13.73 -1.96
CA GLU A 96 -2.18 -13.78 -0.62
C GLU A 96 -1.78 -15.22 -0.26
N ALA A 97 -2.68 -16.19 -0.40
CA ALA A 97 -2.39 -17.60 -0.11
C ALA A 97 -1.30 -18.20 -1.00
N THR A 98 -1.23 -17.79 -2.27
CA THR A 98 -0.27 -18.33 -3.25
C THR A 98 1.16 -17.88 -2.95
N TYR A 99 1.35 -16.64 -2.50
CA TYR A 99 2.69 -16.06 -2.34
C TYR A 99 3.17 -16.00 -0.90
N ILE A 100 2.28 -15.99 0.11
CA ILE A 100 2.70 -15.88 1.52
C ILE A 100 3.57 -17.06 1.97
N GLY A 101 3.39 -18.24 1.36
CA GLY A 101 4.24 -19.41 1.62
C GLY A 101 5.70 -19.16 1.26
N ARG A 102 5.97 -18.51 0.12
CA ARG A 102 7.33 -18.20 -0.34
C ARG A 102 8.02 -17.19 0.56
N ILE A 103 7.27 -16.29 1.17
CA ILE A 103 7.84 -15.28 2.08
C ILE A 103 8.33 -15.95 3.38
N ASP A 104 7.71 -17.04 3.81
CA ASP A 104 8.21 -17.79 4.98
C ASP A 104 9.54 -18.51 4.72
N GLU A 105 9.87 -18.78 3.46
CA GLU A 105 11.09 -19.49 3.04
C GLU A 105 12.29 -18.53 2.89
N TYR A 106 12.13 -17.24 3.25
CA TYR A 106 13.22 -16.28 3.20
C TYR A 106 14.33 -16.63 4.20
N HIS A 107 15.55 -16.83 3.69
CA HIS A 107 16.75 -17.19 4.44
C HIS A 107 17.94 -16.27 4.12
N ASP A 108 17.69 -14.95 3.98
CA ASP A 108 18.72 -13.92 3.69
C ASP A 108 19.46 -14.10 2.34
N GLU A 109 18.77 -14.57 1.29
CA GLU A 109 19.23 -14.41 -0.10
C GLU A 109 19.15 -12.95 -0.57
#